data_AF-A0A7V1HZX1-F1
#
_entry.id   AF-A0A7V1HZX1-F1
#
_cell.length_a   1.000
_cell.length_b   1.000
_cell.length_c   1.000
_cell.angle_alpha   90.00
_cell.angle_beta   90.00
_cell.angle_gamma   90.00
#
_symmetry.space_group_name_H-M   'P 1'
#
loop_
_entity.id
_entity.type
_entity.pdbx_description
1 polymer ?
#
loop_
_entity_poly.entity_id
_entity_poly.type
_entity_poly.pdbx_seq_one_letter_code
_entity_poly.pdbx_strand_id
1 'polypeptide(L)' 'MTSKTKQNAPEIVLRDGKPVSVIIDITEYKEMLERLEDAEDLKELEKMRTKPLEFRKLEDFLSDSDKRA' A
#
# COMPACT_ATOMS: atom_id res chain seq x y z
N MET A 1 -8.63 20.59 -11.75
CA MET A 1 -9.13 19.48 -12.58
C MET A 1 -7.95 18.92 -13.35
N THR A 2 -7.17 18.02 -12.73
CA THR A 2 -6.02 17.41 -13.38
C THR A 2 -6.52 16.30 -14.31
N SER A 3 -6.17 16.42 -15.60
CA SER A 3 -6.54 15.50 -16.66
C SER A 3 -6.19 14.07 -16.27
N LYS A 4 -7.15 13.15 -16.40
CA LYS A 4 -6.90 11.71 -16.35
C LYS A 4 -5.74 11.38 -17.28
N THR A 5 -4.58 11.09 -16.70
CA THR A 5 -3.41 10.63 -17.43
C THR A 5 -3.85 9.42 -18.25
N LYS A 6 -3.72 9.52 -19.57
CA LYS A 6 -3.80 8.38 -20.47
C LYS A 6 -2.96 7.29 -19.81
N GLN A 7 -3.56 6.16 -19.42
CA GLN A 7 -2.80 4.98 -19.03
C GLN A 7 -1.95 4.61 -20.23
N ASN A 8 -0.68 5.01 -20.20
CA ASN A 8 0.26 4.61 -21.22
C ASN A 8 0.51 3.14 -20.96
N ALA A 9 0.26 2.30 -21.97
CA ALA A 9 0.53 0.87 -21.82
C ALA A 9 2.00 0.66 -21.43
N PRO A 10 2.29 -0.27 -20.49
CA PRO A 10 3.66 -0.58 -20.11
C PRO A 10 4.47 -1.02 -21.33
N GLU A 11 5.69 -0.51 -21.46
CA GLU A 11 6.60 -0.92 -22.52
C GLU A 11 7.43 -2.12 -22.08
N ILE A 12 7.61 -3.11 -22.94
CA ILE A 12 8.39 -4.32 -22.63
C ILE A 12 9.73 -4.26 -23.36
N VAL A 13 10.82 -4.42 -22.61
CA VAL A 13 12.17 -4.51 -23.15
C VAL A 13 12.51 -5.97 -23.41
N LEU A 14 12.94 -6.26 -24.64
CA LEU A 14 13.38 -7.58 -25.07
C LEU A 14 14.91 -7.66 -25.13
N ARG A 15 15.49 -8.80 -24.74
CA ARG A 15 16.89 -9.18 -24.96
C ARG A 15 16.89 -10.56 -25.62
N ASP A 16 17.54 -10.69 -26.77
CA ASP A 16 17.56 -11.93 -27.58
C ASP A 16 16.15 -12.48 -27.89
N GLY A 17 15.21 -11.56 -28.16
CA GLY A 17 13.81 -11.90 -28.42
C GLY A 17 12.99 -12.31 -27.18
N LYS A 18 13.58 -12.29 -25.99
CA LYS A 18 12.90 -12.64 -24.72
C LYS A 18 12.66 -11.40 -23.86
N PRO A 19 11.49 -11.27 -23.21
CA PRO A 19 11.20 -10.15 -22.31
C PRO A 19 12.09 -10.22 -21.07
N VAL A 20 12.73 -9.09 -20.72
CA VAL A 20 13.65 -9.00 -19.58
C VAL A 20 13.32 -7.88 -18.61
N SER A 21 12.63 -6.82 -19.05
CA SER A 21 12.18 -5.75 -18.17
C SER A 21 10.95 -5.04 -18.73
N VAL A 22 10.31 -4.24 -17.88
CA VAL A 22 9.15 -3.42 -18.23
C VAL A 22 9.45 -1.97 -17.83
N ILE A 23 9.07 -1.02 -18.67
CA ILE A 23 9.13 0.42 -18.39
C ILE A 23 7.70 0.90 -18.13
N ILE A 24 7.51 1.55 -16.99
CA ILE A 24 6.23 2.13 -16.55
C ILE A 24 6.47 3.52 -15.97
N ASP A 25 5.40 4.32 -15.88
CA ASP A 25 5.47 5.61 -15.20
C ASP A 25 5.84 5.41 -13.73
N ILE A 26 6.71 6.26 -13.20
CA ILE A 26 7.16 6.17 -11.81
C ILE A 26 6.01 6.36 -10.81
N THR A 27 4.99 7.15 -11.16
CA THR A 27 3.80 7.36 -10.35
C THR A 27 2.97 6.10 -10.28
N GLU A 28 2.79 5.42 -11.42
CA GLU A 28 2.08 4.13 -11.48
C GLU A 28 2.81 3.06 -10.69
N TYR A 29 4.15 2.98 -10.80
CA TYR A 29 4.93 2.05 -9.98
C TYR A 29 4.75 2.29 -8.48
N LYS A 30 4.75 3.55 -8.03
CA LYS A 30 4.53 3.90 -6.62
C LYS A 30 3.13 3.53 -6.15
N GLU A 31 2.10 3.83 -6.95
CA GLU A 31 0.72 3.43 -6.63
C GLU A 31 0.59 1.90 -6.53
N MET A 32 1.27 1.14 -7.40
CA MET A 32 1.30 -0.32 -7.30
C MET A 32 1.93 -0.80 -6.00
N LEU A 33 2.98 -0.14 -5.49
CA LEU A 33 3.60 -0.46 -4.21
C LEU A 33 2.67 -0.15 -3.03
N GLU A 34 2.05 1.03 -3.02
CA GLU A 34 1.07 1.41 -1.98
C GLU A 34 -0.08 0.41 -1.92
N ARG A 35 -0.63 0.02 -3.07
CA ARG A 35 -1.71 -0.98 -3.13
C ARG A 35 -1.28 -2.38 -2.70
N LEU A 36 0.00 -2.71 -2.82
CA LEU A 36 0.52 -3.98 -2.31
C LEU A 36 0.58 -3.97 -0.78
N GLU A 37 1.03 -2.86 -0.19
CA GLU A 37 1.04 -2.64 1.26
C GLU A 37 -0.39 -2.64 1.84
N ASP A 38 -1.32 -1.92 1.21
CA ASP A 38 -2.74 -1.93 1.60
C ASP A 38 -3.32 -3.36 1.65
N ALA A 39 -2.94 -4.21 0.69
CA ALA A 39 -3.40 -5.59 0.64
C ALA A 39 -2.80 -6.46 1.76
N GLU A 40 -1.62 -6.13 2.28
CA GLU A 40 -1.02 -6.78 3.44
C GLU A 40 -1.66 -6.30 4.73
N ASP A 41 -1.87 -4.99 4.88
CA ASP A 41 -2.55 -4.37 6.02
C ASP A 41 -3.97 -4.93 6.20
N LEU A 42 -4.73 -5.05 5.10
CA LEU A 42 -6.07 -5.65 5.15
C LEU A 42 -6.06 -7.09 5.68
N LYS A 43 -5.07 -7.90 5.27
CA LYS A 43 -4.92 -9.27 5.80
C LYS A 43 -4.58 -9.26 7.27
N GLU A 44 -3.81 -8.29 7.74
CA GLU A 44 -3.52 -8.17 9.17
C GLU A 44 -4.76 -7.77 9.97
N LEU A 45 -5.54 -6.81 9.48
CA LEU A 45 -6.82 -6.43 10.08
C LEU A 45 -7.80 -7.61 10.14
N GLU A 46 -7.88 -8.41 9.08
CA GLU A 46 -8.69 -9.64 9.07
C GLU A 46 -8.24 -10.63 10.15
N LYS A 47 -6.92 -10.82 10.33
CA LYS A 47 -6.38 -11.64 11.42
C LYS A 47 -6.75 -11.07 12.78
N MET A 48 -6.65 -9.75 12.97
CA MET A 48 -7.02 -9.12 14.24
C MET A 48 -8.52 -9.31 14.56
N ARG A 49 -9.39 -9.23 13.55
CA ARG A 49 -10.84 -9.45 13.71
C ARG A 49 -11.21 -10.87 14.17
N THR A 50 -10.31 -11.85 14.05
CA THR A 50 -10.54 -13.20 14.59
C THR A 50 -10.45 -13.27 16.12
N LYS A 51 -9.81 -12.28 16.76
CA LYS A 51 -9.71 -12.19 18.23
C LYS A 51 -10.81 -11.24 18.75
N PRO A 52 -11.34 -11.45 19.96
CA PRO A 52 -12.21 -10.48 20.61
C PRO A 52 -11.50 -9.12 20.67
N LEU A 53 -12.16 -8.06 20.19
CA LEU A 53 -11.62 -6.71 20.24
C LEU A 53 -11.75 -6.18 21.68
N GLU A 54 -10.62 -5.73 22.25
CA GLU A 54 -10.60 -4.98 23.49
C GLU A 54 -10.63 -3.48 23.17
N PHE A 55 -11.67 -2.80 23.63
CA PHE A 55 -11.80 -1.35 23.46
C PHE A 55 -11.37 -0.64 24.74
N ARG A 56 -10.62 0.45 24.58
CA ARG A 56 -10.30 1.40 25.66
C ARG A 56 -10.75 2.79 25.23
N LYS A 57 -11.00 3.68 26.20
CA LYS A 57 -11.33 5.08 25.87
C LYS A 57 -10.12 5.76 25.24
N LEU A 58 -10.38 6.72 24.35
CA LEU A 58 -9.31 7.46 23.68
C LEU A 58 -8.47 8.25 24.67
N GLU A 59 -9.10 8.83 25.70
CA GLU A 59 -8.41 9.57 26.76
C GLU A 59 -7.43 8.67 27.53
N ASP A 60 -7.86 7.45 27.84
CA ASP A 60 -7.01 6.46 28.50
C ASP A 60 -5.80 6.13 27.62
N PHE A 61 -5.99 5.95 26.30
CA PHE A 61 -4.92 5.69 25.33
C PHE A 61 -3.88 6.81 25.28
N LEU A 62 -4.35 8.06 25.16
CA LEU A 62 -3.46 9.22 25.02
C LEU A 62 -2.61 9.46 26.28
N SER A 63 -3.16 9.18 27.46
CA SER A 63 -2.44 9.33 28.74
C SER A 63 -1.24 8.38 28.91
N ASP A 64 -1.19 7.27 28.17
CA ASP A 64 -0.07 6.33 28.17
C ASP A 64 1.03 6.72 27.17
N SER A 65 0.67 7.33 26.05
CA SER A 65 1.63 7.77 25.02
C SER A 65 2.46 8.97 25.45
N ASP A 66 1.89 9.90 26.23
CA ASP A 66 2.62 11.08 26.75
C ASP A 66 3.72 10.69 27.75
N LYS A 67 3.69 9.48 28.31
CA LYS A 67 4.72 8.97 29.24
C LYS A 67 5.94 8.36 28.53
N ARG A 68 5.91 8.24 27.20
CA ARG A 68 6.98 7.63 26.39
C ARG A 68 7.72 8.65 25.50
N ALA A 69 7.44 9.94 25.66
CA ALA A 69 8.17 11.04 25.04
C ALA A 69 9.31 11.54 25.94
#